data_AF-A0A0V0YX67-F1
#
_entry.id   AF-A0A0V0YX67-F1
#
_cell.length_a   1.000
_cell.length_b   1.000
_cell.length_c   1.000
_cell.angle_alpha   90.00
_cell.angle_beta   90.00
_cell.angle_gamma   90.00
#
_symmetry.space_group_name_H-M   'P 1'
#
loop_
_entity.id
_entity.type
_entity.pdbx_description
1 polymer ?
#
loop_
_entity_poly.entity_id
_entity_poly.type
_entity_poly.pdbx_seq_one_letter_code
_entity_poly.pdbx_strand_id
1 'polypeptide(L)'
;LQIVRTCRSTGIEMPDSPKFYEQARKNDTVEMVLKRIADKCDRDGIKCDLVFVALFSSEQYAQVKSCGDITFGLVTQCVLPKTISDVAIKKSYSTMLNIAMKINMKIGGINTKLLED
;
A
#
# COMPACT_ATOMS: atom_id res chain seq x y z
N LEU A 1 10.83 2.72 -5.26
CA LEU A 1 12.26 2.44 -4.93
C LEU A 1 12.60 2.65 -3.47
N GLN A 2 12.43 3.84 -2.86
CA GLN A 2 12.87 4.06 -1.46
C GLN A 2 12.08 3.26 -0.41
N ILE A 3 10.74 3.18 -0.51
CA ILE A 3 9.93 2.36 0.41
C ILE A 3 10.29 0.88 0.28
N VAL A 4 10.43 0.37 -0.95
CA VAL A 4 10.84 -1.03 -1.22
C VAL A 4 12.20 -1.33 -0.59
N ARG A 5 13.20 -0.46 -0.77
CA ARG A 5 14.51 -0.60 -0.13
C ARG A 5 14.41 -0.60 1.39
N THR A 6 13.57 0.26 1.95
CA THR A 6 13.37 0.33 3.41
C THR A 6 12.73 -0.96 3.92
N CYS A 7 11.69 -1.47 3.25
CA CYS A 7 11.06 -2.74 3.58
C CYS A 7 12.08 -3.89 3.60
N ARG A 8 12.93 -3.98 2.57
CA ARG A 8 13.99 -5.00 2.51
C ARG A 8 15.03 -4.84 3.63
N SER A 9 15.43 -3.59 3.94
CA SER A 9 16.36 -3.34 5.05
C SER A 9 15.80 -3.71 6.42
N THR A 10 14.47 -3.79 6.55
CA THR A 10 13.77 -4.25 7.75
C THR A 10 13.38 -5.73 7.69
N GLY A 11 13.86 -6.50 6.71
CA GLY A 11 13.60 -7.93 6.58
C GLY A 11 12.31 -8.31 5.84
N ILE A 12 11.61 -7.36 5.24
CA ILE A 12 10.39 -7.62 4.45
C ILE A 12 10.80 -7.95 3.00
N GLU A 13 10.41 -9.12 2.51
CA GLU A 13 10.58 -9.51 1.11
C GLU A 13 9.64 -8.70 0.22
N MET A 14 10.21 -8.01 -0.78
CA MET A 14 9.47 -7.15 -1.71
C MET A 14 10.04 -7.32 -3.11
N PRO A 15 9.20 -7.38 -4.17
CA PRO A 15 9.67 -7.37 -5.55
C PRO A 15 10.19 -5.97 -5.96
N ASP A 16 11.00 -5.91 -7.02
CA ASP A 16 11.56 -4.64 -7.52
C ASP A 16 10.50 -3.73 -8.16
N SER A 17 9.49 -4.35 -8.77
CA SER A 17 8.39 -3.68 -9.46
C SER A 17 7.05 -4.34 -9.13
N PRO A 18 5.95 -3.56 -9.08
CA PRO A 18 4.62 -4.13 -8.97
C PRO A 18 4.28 -4.94 -10.22
N LYS A 19 3.53 -6.04 -10.05
CA LYS A 19 3.03 -6.85 -11.17
C LYS A 19 2.03 -6.09 -12.03
N PHE A 20 1.16 -5.30 -11.38
CA PHE A 20 0.13 -4.50 -12.02
C PHE A 20 0.25 -3.04 -11.64
N TYR A 21 -0.08 -2.17 -12.58
CA TYR A 21 -0.23 -0.73 -12.37
C TYR A 21 -1.59 -0.29 -12.91
N GLU A 22 -2.29 0.53 -12.14
CA GLU A 22 -3.57 1.14 -12.51
C GLU A 22 -3.55 2.61 -12.12
N GLN A 23 -3.97 3.47 -13.04
CA GLN A 23 -4.12 4.90 -12.80
C GLN A 23 -5.60 5.27 -12.89
N ALA A 24 -6.08 5.98 -11.88
CA ALA A 24 -7.44 6.51 -11.88
C ALA A 24 -7.60 7.55 -13.00
N ARG A 25 -8.71 7.44 -13.73
CA ARG A 25 -9.16 8.40 -14.76
C ARG A 25 -10.16 9.38 -14.15
N LYS A 26 -10.46 10.47 -14.86
CA LYS A 26 -11.33 11.56 -14.37
C LYS A 26 -12.68 11.10 -13.80
N ASN A 27 -13.27 10.06 -14.38
CA ASN A 27 -14.60 9.55 -13.99
C ASN A 27 -14.53 8.21 -13.25
N ASP A 28 -13.33 7.75 -12.87
CA ASP A 28 -13.20 6.51 -12.10
C ASP A 28 -13.59 6.73 -10.64
N THR A 29 -14.36 5.79 -10.09
CA THR A 29 -14.50 5.64 -8.64
C THR A 29 -13.36 4.78 -8.09
N VAL A 30 -13.13 4.85 -6.77
CA VAL A 30 -12.17 3.96 -6.08
C VAL A 30 -12.48 2.49 -6.36
N GLU A 31 -13.76 2.12 -6.31
CA GLU A 31 -14.23 0.76 -6.56
C GLU A 31 -13.85 0.29 -7.97
N MET A 32 -14.08 1.12 -9.00
CA MET A 32 -13.73 0.78 -10.38
C MET A 32 -12.24 0.49 -10.55
N VAL A 33 -11.37 1.28 -9.90
CA VAL A 33 -9.91 1.09 -10.00
C VAL A 33 -9.47 -0.19 -9.28
N LEU A 34 -9.96 -0.42 -8.05
CA LEU A 34 -9.61 -1.61 -7.28
C LEU A 34 -10.15 -2.88 -7.93
N LYS A 35 -11.35 -2.84 -8.51
CA LYS A 35 -11.90 -3.95 -9.30
C LYS A 35 -10.99 -4.32 -10.46
N ARG A 36 -10.45 -3.35 -11.20
CA ARG A 36 -9.50 -3.65 -12.29
C ARG A 36 -8.23 -4.35 -11.81
N ILE A 37 -7.76 -4.06 -10.60
CA ILE A 37 -6.64 -4.77 -9.98
C ILE A 37 -7.06 -6.19 -9.57
N ALA A 38 -8.21 -6.35 -8.92
CA ALA A 38 -8.74 -7.66 -8.53
C ALA A 38 -8.93 -8.57 -9.76
N ASP A 39 -9.62 -8.08 -10.81
CA ASP A 39 -9.85 -8.81 -12.06
C ASP A 39 -8.52 -9.23 -12.72
N LYS A 40 -7.46 -8.41 -12.65
CA LYS A 40 -6.13 -8.78 -13.16
C LYS A 40 -5.50 -9.90 -12.35
N CYS A 41 -5.62 -9.84 -11.01
CA CYS A 41 -5.09 -10.87 -10.12
C CYS A 41 -5.80 -12.21 -10.36
N ASP A 42 -7.13 -12.19 -10.45
CA ASP A 42 -7.94 -13.39 -10.71
C ASP A 42 -7.64 -14.01 -12.07
N ARG A 43 -7.57 -13.19 -13.12
CA ARG A 43 -7.25 -13.67 -14.49
C ARG A 43 -5.88 -14.35 -14.57
N ASP A 44 -4.89 -13.82 -13.86
CA ASP A 44 -3.52 -14.35 -13.88
C ASP A 44 -3.27 -15.43 -12.80
N GLY A 45 -4.28 -15.75 -11.99
CA GLY A 45 -4.14 -16.71 -10.88
C GLY A 45 -3.18 -16.25 -9.78
N ILE A 46 -3.06 -14.94 -9.58
CA ILE A 46 -2.10 -14.32 -8.66
C ILE A 46 -2.80 -13.95 -7.36
N LYS A 47 -2.25 -14.42 -6.23
CA LYS A 47 -2.62 -13.89 -4.92
C LYS A 47 -1.98 -12.50 -4.74
N CYS A 48 -2.79 -11.47 -4.57
CA CYS A 48 -2.30 -10.10 -4.36
C CYS A 48 -2.02 -9.84 -2.88
N ASP A 49 -0.75 -9.82 -2.47
CA ASP A 49 -0.39 -9.61 -1.06
C ASP A 49 -0.48 -8.15 -0.61
N LEU A 50 -0.32 -7.19 -1.54
CA LEU A 50 -0.35 -5.76 -1.21
C LEU A 50 -0.62 -4.87 -2.42
N VAL A 51 -1.54 -3.92 -2.24
CA VAL A 51 -1.80 -2.82 -3.18
C VAL A 51 -1.39 -1.49 -2.55
N PHE A 52 -0.44 -0.79 -3.16
CA PHE A 52 -0.17 0.61 -2.83
C PHE A 52 -1.22 1.52 -3.48
N VAL A 53 -1.84 2.38 -2.68
CA VAL A 53 -2.86 3.31 -3.16
C VAL A 53 -2.41 4.74 -2.86
N ALA A 54 -2.06 5.50 -3.89
CA ALA A 54 -1.80 6.93 -3.77
C ALA A 54 -3.14 7.68 -3.76
N LEU A 55 -3.44 8.34 -2.63
CA LEU A 55 -4.66 9.10 -2.45
C LEU A 55 -4.43 10.59 -2.71
N PHE A 56 -5.47 11.30 -3.16
CA PHE A 56 -5.45 12.76 -3.29
C PHE A 56 -5.97 13.45 -2.02
N SER A 57 -6.95 12.85 -1.34
CA SER A 57 -7.52 13.35 -0.09
C SER A 57 -7.75 12.23 0.92
N SER A 58 -7.91 12.61 2.19
CA SER A 58 -8.29 11.69 3.26
C SER A 58 -9.72 11.17 3.11
N GLU A 59 -10.60 11.88 2.40
CA GLU A 59 -11.99 11.48 2.18
C GLU A 59 -12.10 10.17 1.40
N GLN A 60 -11.18 9.94 0.47
CA GLN A 60 -11.12 8.70 -0.32
C GLN A 60 -10.67 7.49 0.51
N TYR A 61 -10.05 7.71 1.67
CA TYR A 61 -9.47 6.64 2.48
C TYR A 61 -10.53 5.62 2.93
N ALA A 62 -11.68 6.10 3.40
CA ALA A 62 -12.77 5.24 3.87
C ALA A 62 -13.29 4.33 2.75
N GLN A 63 -13.43 4.87 1.54
CA GLN A 63 -13.85 4.10 0.37
C GLN A 63 -12.80 3.05 -0.02
N VAL A 64 -11.51 3.42 -0.04
CA VAL A 64 -10.42 2.46 -0.32
C VAL A 64 -10.42 1.33 0.70
N LYS A 65 -10.64 1.63 1.98
CA LYS A 65 -10.69 0.62 3.02
C LYS A 65 -11.90 -0.29 2.92
N SER A 66 -13.09 0.28 2.70
CA SER A 66 -14.30 -0.52 2.47
C SER A 66 -14.14 -1.43 1.25
N CYS A 67 -13.77 -0.87 0.09
CA CYS A 67 -13.62 -1.64 -1.15
C CYS A 67 -12.49 -2.67 -1.06
N GLY A 68 -11.34 -2.29 -0.51
CA GLY A 68 -10.18 -3.17 -0.38
C GLY A 68 -10.46 -4.31 0.59
N ASP A 69 -10.80 -4.00 1.84
CA ASP A 69 -10.84 -4.99 2.91
C ASP A 69 -12.13 -5.85 2.86
N ILE A 70 -13.26 -5.30 2.37
CA ILE A 70 -14.56 -5.98 2.37
C ILE A 70 -14.95 -6.47 0.97
N THR A 71 -14.93 -5.58 -0.03
CA THR A 71 -15.50 -5.91 -1.35
C THR A 71 -14.58 -6.83 -2.17
N PHE A 72 -13.27 -6.57 -2.17
CA PHE A 72 -12.32 -7.25 -3.07
C PHE A 72 -11.29 -8.10 -2.33
N GLY A 73 -11.22 -8.05 -1.00
CA GLY A 73 -10.21 -8.79 -0.22
C GLY A 73 -8.76 -8.39 -0.55
N LEU A 74 -8.55 -7.14 -0.96
CA LEU A 74 -7.24 -6.58 -1.29
C LEU A 74 -6.63 -5.88 -0.08
N VAL A 75 -5.45 -6.34 0.33
CA VAL A 75 -4.66 -5.66 1.37
C VAL A 75 -4.12 -4.33 0.82
N THR A 76 -4.51 -3.21 1.43
CA THR A 76 -4.16 -1.86 0.92
C THR A 76 -3.20 -1.07 1.83
N GLN A 77 -2.18 -0.46 1.23
CA GLN A 77 -1.33 0.56 1.84
C GLN A 77 -1.56 1.92 1.17
N CYS A 78 -2.36 2.76 1.83
CA CYS A 78 -2.63 4.12 1.38
C CYS A 78 -1.43 5.04 1.65
N VAL A 79 -1.11 5.93 0.72
CA VAL A 79 -0.13 7.00 0.88
C VAL A 79 -0.76 8.33 0.45
N LEU A 80 -0.72 9.33 1.33
CA LEU A 80 -1.23 10.67 1.05
C LEU A 80 -0.15 11.54 0.38
N PRO A 81 -0.51 12.66 -0.27
CA PRO A 81 0.47 13.52 -0.95
C PRO A 81 1.54 14.04 0.00
N LYS A 82 1.18 14.34 1.25
CA LYS A 82 2.14 14.70 2.31
C LYS A 82 3.16 13.59 2.57
N THR A 83 2.70 12.34 2.70
CA THR A 83 3.57 11.17 2.90
C THR A 83 4.49 10.95 1.70
N ILE A 84 3.97 11.14 0.48
CA ILE A 84 4.78 11.08 -0.75
C ILE A 84 5.86 12.16 -0.72
N SER A 85 5.52 13.39 -0.37
CA SER A 85 6.48 14.49 -0.22
C SER A 85 7.55 14.17 0.83
N ASP A 86 7.15 13.68 2.00
CA ASP A 86 8.07 13.33 3.08
C ASP A 86 9.05 12.22 2.67
N VAL A 87 8.59 11.24 1.88
CA VAL A 87 9.44 10.15 1.37
C VAL A 87 10.29 10.62 0.19
N ALA A 88 9.68 11.10 -0.88
CA ALA A 88 10.36 11.33 -2.16
C ALA A 88 11.21 12.60 -2.17
N ILE A 89 10.77 13.66 -1.49
CA ILE A 89 11.45 14.97 -1.49
C ILE A 89 12.32 15.10 -0.25
N LYS A 90 11.73 14.91 0.93
CA LYS A 90 12.45 15.12 2.20
C LYS A 90 13.30 13.92 2.63
N LYS A 91 13.12 12.75 1.99
CA LYS A 91 13.85 11.51 2.34
C LYS A 91 13.73 11.15 3.82
N SER A 92 12.57 11.40 4.42
CA SER A 92 12.31 11.15 5.84
C SER A 92 12.40 9.66 6.15
N TYR A 93 13.50 9.27 6.79
CA TYR A 93 13.76 7.88 7.15
C TYR A 93 12.73 7.33 8.15
N SER A 94 12.36 8.13 9.14
CA SER A 94 11.33 7.75 10.14
C SER A 94 9.97 7.50 9.48
N THR A 95 9.57 8.33 8.51
CA THR A 95 8.33 8.13 7.74
C THR A 95 8.39 6.81 6.95
N MET A 96 9.52 6.51 6.31
CA MET A 96 9.68 5.26 5.56
C MET A 96 9.65 4.02 6.47
N LEU A 97 10.33 4.05 7.62
CA LEU A 97 10.29 2.96 8.61
C LEU A 97 8.87 2.73 9.14
N ASN A 98 8.14 3.80 9.46
CA ASN A 98 6.75 3.69 9.91
C ASN A 98 5.85 3.06 8.84
N ILE A 99 6.09 3.34 7.56
CA ILE A 99 5.38 2.69 6.46
C ILE A 99 5.77 1.21 6.36
N ALA A 100 7.06 0.88 6.43
CA ALA A 100 7.54 -0.50 6.38
C ALA A 100 6.94 -1.35 7.51
N MET A 101 6.94 -0.84 8.76
CA MET A 101 6.33 -1.52 9.90
C MET A 101 4.81 -1.75 9.71
N LYS A 102 4.09 -0.78 9.14
CA LYS A 102 2.66 -0.94 8.81
C LYS A 102 2.43 -2.00 7.73
N ILE A 103 3.29 -2.03 6.72
CA ILE A 103 3.23 -3.04 5.67
C ILE A 103 3.48 -4.43 6.25
N ASN A 104 4.51 -4.59 7.10
CA ASN A 104 4.86 -5.86 7.71
C ASN A 104 3.64 -6.52 8.38
N MET A 105 2.92 -5.78 9.23
CA MET A 105 1.72 -6.31 9.90
C MET A 105 0.59 -6.67 8.94
N LYS A 106 0.43 -5.92 7.84
CA LYS A 106 -0.65 -6.15 6.86
C LYS A 106 -0.46 -7.42 6.05
N ILE A 107 0.79 -7.79 5.79
CA ILE A 107 1.13 -9.00 5.03
C ILE A 107 1.40 -10.20 5.95
N GLY A 108 1.05 -10.10 7.24
CA GLY A 108 1.15 -11.18 8.23
C GLY A 108 2.49 -11.27 8.98
N GLY A 109 3.40 -10.33 8.78
CA GLY A 109 4.63 -10.21 9.54
C GLY A 109 4.42 -9.67 10.96
N ILE A 110 5.38 -9.94 11.85
CA ILE A 110 5.32 -9.58 13.26
C ILE A 110 6.34 -8.47 13.54
N ASN A 111 5.87 -7.37 14.14
CA ASN A 111 6.74 -6.32 14.68
C ASN A 111 6.89 -6.49 16.20
N THR A 112 7.99 -5.99 16.75
CA THR A 112 8.15 -5.91 18.21
C THR A 112 7.28 -4.79 18.80
N LYS A 113 6.80 -4.99 20.04
CA LYS A 113 6.21 -3.93 20.87
C LYS A 113 7.34 -3.25 21.66
N LEU A 114 7.18 -1.95 21.95
CA LEU A 114 8.00 -1.27 22.94
C LEU A 114 7.66 -1.80 24.35
N LEU A 115 8.66 -1.99 25.20
CA LEU A 115 8.45 -2.27 26.62
C LEU A 115 7.88 -1.02 27.29
N GLU A 116 6.99 -1.22 28.27
CA GLU A 116 6.52 -0.13 29.12
C GLU A 116 7.64 0.24 30.10
N ASP A 117 7.77 1.54 30.40
CA ASP A 117 8.78 2.08 31.32
C ASP A 117 8.61 1.57 32.76
#